data_AF-A0A1M3N9G8-F1
#
_entry.id   AF-A0A1M3N9G8-F1
#
_cell.length_a   1.000
_cell.length_b   1.000
_cell.length_c   1.000
_cell.angle_alpha   90.00
_cell.angle_beta   90.00
_cell.angle_gamma   90.00
#
_symmetry.space_group_name_H-M   'P 1'
#
loop_
_entity.id
_entity.type
_entity.pdbx_description
1 polymer ?
#
loop_
_entity_poly.entity_id
_entity_poly.type
_entity_poly.pdbx_seq_one_letter_code
_entity_poly.pdbx_strand_id
1 'polypeptide(L)'
;MSGLDERPGDERQGSPARGAGEGAEPAAPEPSATLGGRTVRSYLALLDFAGRPQSKVAWLVRVAAIGIALFVLWRRVGAVTMPLLTAKPPPAIPTEEIDDYKFRLPERTRREIFAELATAELAERARAIRENTWKGHVWSREDDRGHYERVAARKAAAKHNVSLSQVYLVLDEGLREGWPGPDGKPLPGTTPPLDIRTGW
;
A
#
# COMPACT_ATOMS: atom_id res chain seq x y z
N MET A 1 -42.00 -22.47 33.55
CA MET A 1 -41.46 -23.78 33.11
C MET A 1 -40.71 -23.49 31.82
N SER A 2 -39.46 -23.80 31.55
CA SER A 2 -38.33 -24.51 32.19
C SER A 2 -37.29 -24.58 31.03
N GLY A 3 -35.98 -24.47 31.21
CA GLY A 3 -35.18 -24.16 32.39
C GLY A 3 -33.97 -23.30 32.00
N LEU A 4 -33.35 -22.69 33.01
CA LEU A 4 -32.04 -22.07 32.90
C LEU A 4 -30.99 -23.19 33.00
N ASP A 5 -30.14 -23.33 31.98
CA ASP A 5 -29.08 -24.34 31.98
C ASP A 5 -27.78 -23.68 32.45
N GLU A 6 -27.57 -23.71 33.77
CA GLU A 6 -26.33 -23.26 34.41
C GLU A 6 -25.17 -24.19 34.01
N ARG A 7 -24.01 -23.63 33.65
CA ARG A 7 -22.77 -24.40 33.60
C ARG A 7 -21.75 -23.87 34.62
N PRO A 8 -21.18 -24.75 35.46
CA PRO A 8 -20.26 -24.36 36.52
C PRO A 8 -18.88 -23.99 35.95
N GLY A 9 -18.10 -23.26 36.74
CA GLY A 9 -16.70 -22.96 36.44
C GLY A 9 -15.78 -24.19 36.57
N ASP A 10 -14.59 -24.09 35.99
CA ASP A 10 -13.46 -24.98 36.32
C ASP A 10 -12.30 -24.10 36.80
N GLU A 11 -12.03 -24.14 38.11
CA GLU A 11 -10.83 -23.55 38.70
C GLU A 11 -9.62 -24.40 38.33
N ARG A 12 -8.66 -23.85 37.58
CA ARG A 12 -7.31 -24.44 37.52
C ARG A 12 -6.23 -23.45 37.88
N GLN A 13 -5.97 -23.45 39.18
CA GLN A 13 -4.73 -23.01 39.80
C GLN A 13 -3.53 -23.63 39.07
N GLY A 14 -2.47 -22.85 38.86
CA GLY A 14 -1.32 -23.29 38.09
C GLY A 14 -0.16 -22.30 38.15
N SER A 15 0.33 -22.03 39.37
CA SER A 15 1.51 -21.18 39.60
C SER A 15 2.76 -22.05 39.79
N PRO A 16 3.70 -22.10 38.83
CA PRO A 16 4.96 -22.81 39.01
C PRO A 16 6.01 -21.93 39.68
N ALA A 17 6.40 -22.35 40.88
CA ALA A 17 7.71 -22.21 41.53
C ALA A 17 8.72 -21.15 41.03
N ARG A 18 9.13 -20.30 41.98
CA ARG A 18 10.45 -19.64 41.95
C ARG A 18 11.56 -20.69 41.89
N GLY A 19 12.26 -20.79 40.76
CA GLY A 19 13.56 -21.46 40.68
C GLY A 19 14.67 -20.47 41.04
N ALA A 20 15.29 -20.63 42.21
CA ALA A 20 16.51 -19.90 42.54
C ALA A 20 17.69 -20.58 41.82
N GLY A 21 18.24 -19.92 40.81
CA GLY A 21 19.43 -20.37 40.08
C GLY A 21 20.56 -19.38 40.26
N GLU A 22 21.41 -19.60 41.26
CA GLU A 22 22.75 -19.00 41.30
C GLU A 22 23.60 -19.58 40.16
N GLY A 23 23.55 -18.91 39.01
CA GLY A 23 24.43 -19.15 37.88
C GLY A 23 25.46 -18.04 37.81
N ALA A 24 26.73 -18.38 38.00
CA ALA A 24 27.84 -17.43 38.02
C ALA A 24 27.86 -16.56 36.74
N GLU A 25 27.97 -15.24 36.93
CA GLU A 25 28.13 -14.23 35.89
C GLU A 25 29.44 -14.49 35.12
N PRO A 26 29.41 -14.92 33.84
CA PRO A 26 30.62 -14.98 33.05
C PRO A 26 30.98 -13.54 32.66
N ALA A 27 32.12 -13.06 33.16
CA ALA A 27 32.64 -11.73 32.85
C ALA A 27 32.60 -11.49 31.33
N ALA A 28 31.82 -10.49 30.92
CA ALA A 28 31.70 -10.14 29.51
C ALA A 28 33.09 -9.79 28.95
N PRO A 29 33.50 -10.33 27.79
CA PRO A 29 34.76 -9.94 27.17
C PRO A 29 34.71 -8.45 26.85
N GLU A 30 35.70 -7.69 27.32
CA GLU A 30 35.78 -6.27 26.99
C GLU A 30 35.81 -6.09 25.46
N PRO A 31 35.08 -5.12 24.89
CA PRO A 31 35.05 -4.86 23.46
C PRO A 31 36.37 -4.25 23.00
N SER A 32 37.36 -5.13 22.80
CA SER A 32 38.67 -4.82 22.25
C SER A 32 38.57 -4.17 20.87
N ALA A 33 39.42 -3.16 20.64
CA ALA A 33 39.70 -2.53 19.36
C ALA A 33 38.55 -1.74 18.68
N THR A 34 38.23 -0.56 19.22
CA THR A 34 37.63 0.55 18.43
C THR A 34 38.63 1.14 17.41
N LEU A 35 39.02 0.35 16.40
CA LEU A 35 39.85 0.78 15.26
C LEU A 35 38.96 1.09 14.05
N GLY A 36 38.28 2.25 14.10
CA GLY A 36 37.46 2.75 12.98
C GLY A 36 36.59 3.98 13.29
N GLY A 37 36.25 4.22 14.57
CA GLY A 37 35.30 5.27 14.96
C GLY A 37 35.78 6.72 14.81
N ARG A 38 37.10 6.99 14.77
CA ARG A 38 37.63 8.36 14.73
C ARG A 38 37.54 9.02 13.34
N THR A 39 37.69 8.28 12.25
CA THR A 39 37.63 8.83 10.89
C THR A 39 36.19 9.18 10.50
N VAL A 40 35.22 8.31 10.78
CA VAL A 40 33.81 8.53 10.42
C VAL A 40 33.22 9.79 11.08
N ARG A 41 33.51 10.03 12.37
CA ARG A 41 33.10 11.27 13.07
C ARG A 41 33.64 12.54 12.40
N SER A 42 34.89 12.52 11.93
CA SER A 42 35.52 13.68 11.28
C SER A 42 34.88 14.05 9.94
N TYR A 43 34.41 13.06 9.17
CA TYR A 43 33.68 13.33 7.91
C TYR A 43 32.25 13.82 8.17
N LEU A 44 31.56 13.28 9.18
CA LEU A 44 30.23 13.74 9.56
C LEU A 44 30.25 15.18 10.12
N ALA A 45 31.30 15.60 10.81
CA ALA A 45 31.47 16.98 11.28
C ALA A 45 31.54 18.04 10.15
N LEU A 46 31.89 17.65 8.92
CA LEU A 46 31.83 18.56 7.76
C LEU A 46 30.38 18.89 7.36
N LEU A 47 29.46 17.97 7.64
CA LEU A 47 28.01 18.10 7.43
C LEU A 47 27.26 18.65 8.67
N ASP A 48 27.96 18.93 9.77
CA ASP A 48 27.38 19.66 10.90
C ASP A 48 27.25 21.15 10.56
N PHE A 49 26.08 21.54 10.06
CA PHE A 49 25.77 22.91 9.69
C PHE A 49 25.74 23.90 10.86
N ALA A 50 25.73 23.45 12.13
CA ALA A 50 25.78 24.34 13.29
C ALA A 50 27.18 24.93 13.54
N GLY A 51 28.25 24.18 13.25
CA GLY A 51 29.63 24.66 13.37
C GLY A 51 30.04 25.58 12.21
N ARG A 52 30.75 26.68 12.48
CA ARG A 52 31.36 27.52 11.43
C ARG A 52 32.58 26.79 10.81
N PRO A 53 32.69 26.67 9.48
CA PRO A 53 33.80 25.97 8.84
C PRO A 53 35.09 26.81 8.95
N GLN A 54 36.14 26.23 9.55
CA GLN A 54 37.42 26.91 9.80
C GLN A 54 38.38 26.89 8.59
N SER A 55 38.05 26.20 7.50
CA SER A 55 38.93 26.06 6.33
C SER A 55 38.19 26.30 5.01
N LYS A 56 38.93 26.81 4.00
CA LYS A 56 38.42 27.02 2.63
C LYS A 56 37.86 25.73 2.01
N VAL A 57 38.52 24.58 2.27
CA VAL A 57 38.09 23.27 1.78
C VAL A 57 36.76 22.85 2.40
N ALA A 58 36.56 23.03 3.71
CA ALA A 58 35.29 22.74 4.37
C ALA A 58 34.15 23.62 3.84
N TRP A 59 34.43 24.88 3.50
CA TRP A 59 33.45 25.78 2.88
C TRP A 59 33.03 25.30 1.48
N LEU A 60 34.00 24.93 0.63
CA LEU A 60 33.73 24.37 -0.71
C LEU A 60 32.90 23.08 -0.64
N VAL A 61 33.23 22.16 0.27
CA VAL A 61 32.47 20.90 0.47
C VAL A 61 31.02 21.20 0.86
N ARG A 62 30.76 22.18 1.73
CA ARG A 62 29.39 22.56 2.10
C ARG A 62 28.61 23.18 0.94
N VAL A 63 29.21 24.07 0.16
CA VAL A 63 28.55 24.64 -1.03
C VAL A 63 28.24 23.55 -2.05
N ALA A 64 29.15 22.61 -2.29
CA ALA A 64 28.90 21.46 -3.15
C ALA A 64 27.75 20.58 -2.62
N ALA A 65 27.73 20.26 -1.32
CA ALA A 65 26.67 19.49 -0.69
C ALA A 65 25.29 20.19 -0.79
N ILE A 66 25.24 21.51 -0.55
CA ILE A 66 24.02 22.31 -0.71
C ILE A 66 23.57 22.31 -2.18
N GLY A 67 24.48 22.50 -3.13
CA GLY A 67 24.18 22.46 -4.56
C GLY A 67 23.60 21.12 -5.02
N ILE A 68 24.19 20.00 -4.55
CA ILE A 68 23.69 18.64 -4.80
C ILE A 68 22.30 18.45 -4.17
N ALA A 69 22.11 18.88 -2.91
CA ALA A 69 20.82 18.77 -2.22
C ALA A 69 19.72 19.57 -2.94
N LEU A 70 20.00 20.81 -3.36
CA LEU A 70 19.09 21.65 -4.15
C LEU A 70 18.78 21.03 -5.52
N PHE A 71 19.78 20.46 -6.20
CA PHE A 71 19.56 19.77 -7.48
C PHE A 71 18.67 18.53 -7.34
N VAL A 72 18.91 17.72 -6.31
CA VAL A 72 18.07 16.54 -6.00
C VAL A 72 16.66 16.97 -5.64
N LEU A 73 16.50 18.02 -4.81
CA LEU A 73 15.20 18.58 -4.45
C LEU A 73 14.46 19.11 -5.69
N TRP A 74 15.11 19.91 -6.52
CA TRP A 74 14.54 20.44 -7.76
C TRP A 74 14.09 19.33 -8.71
N ARG A 75 14.93 18.30 -8.91
CA ARG A 75 14.58 17.14 -9.74
C ARG A 75 13.39 16.36 -9.16
N ARG A 76 13.32 16.19 -7.84
CA ARG A 76 12.21 15.51 -7.15
C ARG A 76 10.91 16.31 -7.25
N VAL A 77 10.96 17.62 -6.98
CA VAL A 77 9.82 18.53 -7.11
C VAL A 77 9.34 18.54 -8.56
N GLY A 78 10.23 18.73 -9.54
CA GLY A 78 9.89 18.72 -10.96
C GLY A 78 9.24 17.41 -11.41
N ALA A 79 9.71 16.25 -10.93
CA ALA A 79 9.08 14.96 -11.23
C ALA A 79 7.65 14.81 -10.67
N VAL A 80 7.30 15.55 -9.61
CA VAL A 80 5.95 15.55 -9.01
C VAL A 80 5.07 16.66 -9.59
N THR A 81 5.62 17.85 -9.87
CA THR A 81 4.86 19.01 -10.34
C THR A 81 4.67 19.03 -11.86
N MET A 82 5.63 18.55 -12.66
CA MET A 82 5.48 18.55 -14.12
C MET A 82 4.25 17.74 -14.59
N PRO A 83 3.92 16.55 -14.03
CA PRO A 83 2.67 15.88 -14.36
C PRO A 83 1.42 16.71 -14.05
N LEU A 84 1.41 17.47 -12.94
CA LEU A 84 0.27 18.32 -12.57
C LEU A 84 0.13 19.55 -13.48
N LEU A 85 1.25 20.12 -13.92
CA LEU A 85 1.29 21.30 -14.79
C LEU A 85 1.13 20.98 -16.29
N THR A 86 1.45 19.74 -16.71
CA THR A 86 1.39 19.31 -18.11
C THR A 86 0.33 18.24 -18.39
N ALA A 87 -0.43 17.81 -17.37
CA ALA A 87 -1.63 16.99 -17.57
C ALA A 87 -2.60 17.73 -18.51
N LYS A 88 -2.73 17.21 -19.73
CA LYS A 88 -3.81 17.63 -20.62
C LYS A 88 -5.14 17.37 -19.90
N PRO A 89 -6.13 18.26 -20.01
CA PRO A 89 -7.46 17.96 -19.50
C PRO A 89 -7.93 16.63 -20.12
N PRO A 90 -8.66 15.79 -19.36
CA PRO A 90 -9.20 14.55 -19.92
C PRO A 90 -10.00 14.88 -21.19
N PRO A 91 -9.95 14.02 -22.23
CA PRO A 91 -10.72 14.25 -23.44
C PRO A 91 -12.19 14.46 -23.08
N ALA A 92 -12.82 15.36 -23.83
CA ALA A 92 -14.13 15.89 -23.50
C ALA A 92 -15.25 14.85 -23.53
N ILE A 93 -16.47 15.38 -23.36
CA ILE A 93 -17.77 14.73 -23.23
C ILE A 93 -18.46 14.06 -24.47
N PRO A 94 -17.90 13.82 -25.70
CA PRO A 94 -18.69 13.71 -26.95
C PRO A 94 -20.05 13.03 -26.86
N THR A 95 -21.07 13.83 -27.05
CA THR A 95 -22.47 13.55 -26.73
C THR A 95 -23.19 12.67 -27.74
N GLU A 96 -22.49 12.19 -28.77
CA GLU A 96 -23.04 11.29 -29.78
C GLU A 96 -22.97 9.85 -29.28
N GLU A 97 -24.14 9.29 -28.96
CA GLU A 97 -24.29 7.85 -28.72
C GLU A 97 -24.30 7.14 -30.08
N ILE A 98 -23.16 6.52 -30.42
CA ILE A 98 -23.09 5.55 -31.51
C ILE A 98 -23.63 4.22 -30.95
N ASP A 99 -24.53 3.56 -31.68
CA ASP A 99 -25.01 2.22 -31.31
C ASP A 99 -23.81 1.27 -31.05
N ASP A 100 -23.94 0.41 -30.03
CA ASP A 100 -22.90 -0.42 -29.39
C ASP A 100 -21.78 0.31 -28.57
N TYR A 101 -21.62 1.63 -28.67
CA TYR A 101 -20.55 2.40 -27.99
C TYR A 101 -20.95 2.99 -26.61
N LYS A 102 -21.44 2.15 -25.71
CA LYS A 102 -21.67 2.57 -24.32
C LYS A 102 -20.36 3.04 -23.66
N PHE A 103 -20.42 4.18 -22.96
CA PHE A 103 -19.27 4.90 -22.40
C PHE A 103 -18.17 5.28 -23.43
N ARG A 104 -18.49 5.29 -24.73
CA ARG A 104 -17.55 5.43 -25.87
C ARG A 104 -16.49 4.33 -25.98
N LEU A 105 -16.80 3.15 -25.46
CA LEU A 105 -15.93 1.99 -25.57
C LEU A 105 -16.69 0.87 -26.29
N PRO A 106 -16.12 0.29 -27.35
CA PRO A 106 -16.74 -0.88 -27.98
C PRO A 106 -16.81 -2.00 -26.93
N GLU A 107 -17.86 -2.82 -26.99
CA GLU A 107 -18.13 -3.84 -25.96
C GLU A 107 -16.92 -4.74 -25.69
N ARG A 108 -16.15 -5.08 -26.73
CA ARG A 108 -14.88 -5.80 -26.62
C ARG A 108 -13.92 -5.15 -25.61
N THR A 109 -13.64 -3.85 -25.75
CA THR A 109 -12.73 -3.12 -24.83
C THR A 109 -13.32 -3.02 -23.43
N ARG A 110 -14.65 -2.88 -23.31
CA ARG A 110 -15.32 -2.90 -22.00
C ARG A 110 -15.14 -4.26 -21.29
N ARG A 111 -15.34 -5.36 -22.00
CA ARG A 111 -15.11 -6.73 -21.49
C ARG A 111 -13.63 -6.98 -21.15
N GLU A 112 -12.70 -6.51 -21.97
CA GLU A 112 -11.25 -6.58 -21.70
C GLU A 112 -10.88 -5.82 -20.40
N ILE A 113 -11.37 -4.59 -20.22
CA ILE A 113 -11.19 -3.80 -18.98
C ILE A 113 -11.79 -4.52 -17.77
N PHE A 114 -13.04 -5.02 -17.88
CA PHE A 114 -13.70 -5.73 -16.80
C PHE A 114 -12.94 -7.01 -16.39
N ALA A 115 -12.51 -7.82 -17.36
CA ALA A 115 -11.76 -9.04 -17.09
C ALA A 115 -10.42 -8.76 -16.39
N GLU A 116 -9.73 -7.67 -16.73
CA GLU A 116 -8.51 -7.24 -16.03
C GLU A 116 -8.78 -6.85 -14.57
N LEU A 117 -9.86 -6.09 -14.31
CA LEU A 117 -10.24 -5.71 -12.94
C LEU A 117 -10.69 -6.92 -12.12
N ALA A 118 -11.49 -7.81 -12.69
CA ALA A 118 -11.95 -9.04 -12.05
C ALA A 118 -10.79 -9.97 -11.68
N THR A 119 -9.80 -10.08 -12.57
CA THR A 119 -8.57 -10.84 -12.31
C THR A 119 -7.74 -10.19 -11.20
N ALA A 120 -7.67 -8.85 -11.16
CA ALA A 120 -6.97 -8.13 -10.10
C ALA A 120 -7.64 -8.27 -8.73
N GLU A 121 -8.98 -8.19 -8.64
CA GLU A 121 -9.74 -8.38 -7.39
C GLU A 121 -9.49 -9.77 -6.81
N LEU A 122 -9.66 -10.82 -7.60
CA LEU A 122 -9.48 -12.21 -7.13
C LEU A 122 -8.04 -12.51 -6.73
N ALA A 123 -7.06 -11.98 -7.47
CA ALA A 123 -5.64 -12.13 -7.13
C ALA A 123 -5.29 -11.41 -5.82
N GLU A 124 -5.82 -10.20 -5.61
CA GLU A 124 -5.60 -9.42 -4.39
C GLU A 124 -6.33 -10.04 -3.19
N ARG A 125 -7.56 -10.50 -3.36
CA ARG A 125 -8.30 -11.28 -2.38
C ARG A 125 -7.54 -12.53 -1.92
N ALA A 126 -7.02 -13.30 -2.87
CA ALA A 126 -6.19 -14.46 -2.56
C ALA A 126 -4.87 -14.07 -1.85
N ARG A 127 -4.28 -12.92 -2.21
CA ARG A 127 -3.07 -12.39 -1.55
C ARG A 127 -3.36 -12.00 -0.10
N ALA A 128 -4.41 -11.24 0.16
CA ALA A 128 -4.74 -10.73 1.48
C ALA A 128 -5.19 -11.83 2.47
N ILE A 129 -5.82 -12.90 1.97
CA ILE A 129 -6.06 -14.14 2.74
C ILE A 129 -4.71 -14.78 3.13
N ARG A 130 -3.80 -15.01 2.16
CA ARG A 130 -2.49 -15.65 2.42
C ARG A 130 -1.59 -14.86 3.36
N GLU A 131 -1.46 -13.56 3.11
CA GLU A 131 -0.65 -12.64 3.93
C GLU A 131 -1.34 -12.30 5.25
N ASN A 132 -2.60 -12.68 5.42
CA ASN A 132 -3.37 -12.52 6.64
C ASN A 132 -3.47 -11.04 7.09
N THR A 133 -3.33 -10.10 6.15
CA THR A 133 -3.53 -8.65 6.36
C THR A 133 -4.95 -8.35 6.84
N TRP A 134 -5.89 -9.26 6.58
CA TRP A 134 -7.28 -9.22 7.05
C TRP A 134 -7.53 -9.56 8.53
N LYS A 135 -6.50 -9.86 9.33
CA LYS A 135 -6.62 -9.87 10.81
C LYS A 135 -6.57 -8.47 11.45
N GLY A 136 -6.45 -7.41 10.65
CA GLY A 136 -6.59 -6.03 11.11
C GLY A 136 -8.03 -5.60 11.41
N HIS A 137 -8.20 -4.40 11.97
CA HIS A 137 -9.50 -3.77 12.19
C HIS A 137 -10.29 -3.68 10.87
N VAL A 138 -11.60 -3.97 10.90
CA VAL A 138 -12.43 -4.11 9.68
C VAL A 138 -12.31 -2.93 8.72
N TRP A 139 -12.23 -1.70 9.23
CA TRP A 139 -12.11 -0.50 8.41
C TRP A 139 -10.76 -0.42 7.68
N SER A 140 -9.67 -0.90 8.29
CA SER A 140 -8.35 -0.98 7.63
C SER A 140 -8.41 -1.91 6.41
N ARG A 141 -9.16 -3.02 6.51
CA ARG A 141 -9.33 -3.98 5.40
C ARG A 141 -10.06 -3.35 4.22
N GLU A 142 -11.04 -2.48 4.50
CA GLU A 142 -11.80 -1.78 3.46
C GLU A 142 -10.98 -0.64 2.83
N ASP A 143 -10.19 0.10 3.62
CA ASP A 143 -9.26 1.12 3.11
C ASP A 143 -8.16 0.49 2.22
N ASP A 144 -7.60 -0.66 2.63
CA ASP A 144 -6.64 -1.44 1.85
C ASP A 144 -7.28 -1.95 0.56
N ARG A 145 -8.46 -2.57 0.63
CA ARG A 145 -9.22 -3.06 -0.55
C ARG A 145 -9.46 -1.92 -1.54
N GLY A 146 -10.00 -0.79 -1.06
CA GLY A 146 -10.21 0.40 -1.86
C GLY A 146 -8.91 1.00 -2.40
N HIS A 147 -7.78 0.87 -1.70
CA HIS A 147 -6.46 1.26 -2.23
C HIS A 147 -6.09 0.41 -3.44
N TYR A 148 -6.15 -0.92 -3.33
CA TYR A 148 -5.80 -1.82 -4.43
C TYR A 148 -6.74 -1.68 -5.63
N GLU A 149 -8.04 -1.55 -5.40
CA GLU A 149 -9.02 -1.27 -6.46
C GLU A 149 -8.68 0.03 -7.21
N ARG A 150 -8.41 1.12 -6.48
CA ARG A 150 -7.99 2.40 -7.08
C ARG A 150 -6.67 2.27 -7.86
N VAL A 151 -5.72 1.44 -7.41
CA VAL A 151 -4.46 1.19 -8.14
C VAL A 151 -4.70 0.37 -9.41
N ALA A 152 -5.49 -0.69 -9.34
CA ALA A 152 -5.87 -1.51 -10.49
C ALA A 152 -6.65 -0.69 -11.53
N ALA A 153 -7.65 0.10 -11.10
CA ALA A 153 -8.44 0.97 -11.96
C ALA A 153 -7.58 2.05 -12.66
N ARG A 154 -6.61 2.66 -11.96
CA ARG A 154 -5.63 3.58 -12.58
C ARG A 154 -4.74 2.88 -13.61
N LYS A 155 -4.31 1.64 -13.33
CA LYS A 155 -3.49 0.85 -14.25
C LYS A 155 -4.28 0.49 -15.51
N ALA A 156 -5.53 0.07 -15.37
CA ALA A 156 -6.44 -0.20 -16.49
C ALA A 156 -6.71 1.08 -17.30
N ALA A 157 -7.00 2.21 -16.64
CA ALA A 157 -7.20 3.50 -17.27
C ALA A 157 -6.00 3.92 -18.14
N ALA A 158 -4.79 3.82 -17.59
CA ALA A 158 -3.55 4.13 -18.31
C ALA A 158 -3.27 3.16 -19.48
N LYS A 159 -3.52 1.86 -19.29
CA LYS A 159 -3.31 0.83 -20.31
C LYS A 159 -4.23 1.00 -21.52
N HIS A 160 -5.51 1.26 -21.26
CA HIS A 160 -6.54 1.40 -22.30
C HIS A 160 -6.71 2.84 -22.81
N ASN A 161 -5.95 3.80 -22.28
CA ASN A 161 -6.03 5.23 -22.58
C ASN A 161 -7.45 5.80 -22.38
N VAL A 162 -8.10 5.41 -21.28
CA VAL A 162 -9.46 5.82 -20.90
C VAL A 162 -9.47 6.62 -19.60
N SER A 163 -10.54 7.37 -19.35
CA SER A 163 -10.71 8.04 -18.06
C SER A 163 -10.98 7.04 -16.94
N LEU A 164 -10.54 7.35 -15.72
CA LEU A 164 -10.83 6.53 -14.53
C LEU A 164 -12.35 6.35 -14.31
N SER A 165 -13.16 7.36 -14.65
CA SER A 165 -14.62 7.28 -14.59
C SER A 165 -15.19 6.24 -15.55
N GLN A 166 -14.67 6.14 -16.79
CA GLN A 166 -15.07 5.08 -17.72
C GLN A 166 -14.73 3.68 -17.19
N VAL A 167 -13.59 3.53 -16.50
CA VAL A 167 -13.20 2.24 -15.88
C VAL A 167 -14.23 1.82 -14.81
N TYR A 168 -14.67 2.72 -13.94
CA TYR A 168 -15.70 2.40 -12.94
C TYR A 168 -17.08 2.17 -13.55
N LEU A 169 -17.45 2.91 -14.61
CA LEU A 169 -18.71 2.69 -15.34
C LEU A 169 -18.74 1.32 -16.04
N VAL A 170 -17.61 0.88 -16.58
CA VAL A 170 -17.43 -0.48 -17.14
C VAL A 170 -17.45 -1.55 -16.05
N LEU A 171 -16.89 -1.28 -14.87
CA LEU A 171 -16.96 -2.20 -13.73
C LEU A 171 -18.40 -2.39 -13.25
N ASP A 172 -19.13 -1.29 -13.00
CA ASP A 172 -20.55 -1.31 -12.64
C ASP A 172 -21.41 -2.02 -13.70
N GLU A 173 -21.11 -1.79 -14.98
CA GLU A 173 -21.75 -2.54 -16.06
C GLU A 173 -21.48 -4.04 -16.00
N GLY A 174 -20.24 -4.48 -15.93
CA GLY A 174 -19.95 -5.92 -15.91
C GLY A 174 -20.51 -6.62 -14.67
N LEU A 175 -20.64 -5.93 -13.54
CA LEU A 175 -21.34 -6.45 -12.35
C LEU A 175 -22.86 -6.58 -12.58
N ARG A 176 -23.49 -5.58 -13.21
CA ARG A 176 -24.94 -5.56 -13.47
C ARG A 176 -25.37 -6.55 -14.56
N GLU A 177 -24.57 -6.67 -15.62
CA GLU A 177 -24.79 -7.59 -16.74
C GLU A 177 -24.25 -9.01 -16.47
N GLY A 178 -23.68 -9.26 -15.27
CA GLY A 178 -23.17 -10.57 -14.87
C GLY A 178 -22.03 -11.11 -15.75
N TRP A 179 -21.13 -10.24 -16.23
CA TRP A 179 -20.02 -10.65 -17.07
C TRP A 179 -19.08 -11.63 -16.32
N PRO A 180 -18.54 -12.65 -17.02
CA PRO A 180 -17.69 -13.66 -16.39
C PRO A 180 -16.35 -13.05 -15.96
N GLY A 181 -15.94 -13.34 -14.72
CA GLY A 181 -14.56 -13.19 -14.26
C GLY A 181 -13.65 -14.30 -14.82
N PRO A 182 -12.37 -14.34 -14.41
CA PRO A 182 -11.40 -15.34 -14.91
C PRO A 182 -11.82 -16.79 -14.59
N ASP A 183 -12.58 -17.02 -13.52
CA ASP A 183 -13.11 -18.33 -13.14
C ASP A 183 -14.35 -18.75 -13.95
N GLY A 184 -14.73 -17.98 -14.98
CA GLY A 184 -15.93 -18.19 -15.81
C GLY A 184 -17.26 -17.86 -15.11
N LYS A 185 -17.23 -17.57 -13.80
CA LYS A 185 -18.38 -17.16 -13.00
C LYS A 185 -18.51 -15.64 -12.98
N PRO A 186 -19.74 -15.07 -12.93
CA PRO A 186 -19.92 -13.65 -12.67
C PRO A 186 -19.29 -13.25 -11.33
N LEU A 187 -18.71 -12.06 -11.27
CA LEU A 187 -18.34 -11.46 -9.98
C LEU A 187 -19.61 -11.21 -9.15
N PRO A 188 -19.57 -11.38 -7.83
CA PRO A 188 -20.71 -11.04 -6.98
C PRO A 188 -20.90 -9.51 -6.97
N GLY A 189 -22.05 -9.05 -7.50
CA GLY A 189 -22.42 -7.63 -7.54
C GLY A 189 -22.50 -6.95 -6.17
N THR A 190 -22.54 -7.73 -5.09
CA THR A 190 -22.28 -7.27 -3.72
C THR A 190 -21.01 -7.92 -3.20
N THR A 191 -20.05 -7.11 -2.75
CA THR A 191 -19.05 -7.62 -1.79
C THR A 191 -19.81 -7.97 -0.51
N PRO A 192 -19.71 -9.19 0.05
CA PRO A 192 -20.31 -9.50 1.34
C PRO A 192 -19.84 -8.45 2.36
N PRO A 193 -20.75 -7.84 3.14
CA PRO A 193 -20.35 -6.84 4.12
C PRO A 193 -19.32 -7.46 5.07
N LEU A 194 -18.25 -6.73 5.36
CA LEU A 194 -17.17 -7.18 6.22
C LEU A 194 -17.67 -7.34 7.65
N ASP A 195 -18.25 -8.48 7.96
CA ASP A 195 -18.76 -8.79 9.29
C ASP A 195 -17.60 -8.86 10.30
N ILE A 196 -17.79 -8.12 11.39
CA ILE A 196 -16.87 -8.05 12.54
C ILE A 196 -16.86 -9.36 13.35
N ARG A 197 -17.85 -10.24 13.18
CA ARG A 197 -18.02 -11.50 13.93
C ARG A 197 -17.47 -12.72 13.20
N THR A 198 -17.36 -12.69 11.87
CA THR A 198 -16.77 -13.79 11.09
C THR A 198 -15.27 -13.56 10.92
N GLY A 199 -14.48 -14.38 11.60
CA GLY A 199 -13.11 -14.65 11.15
C GLY A 199 -13.17 -15.41 9.82
N TRP A 200 -12.45 -14.92 8.81
CA TRP A 200 -12.22 -15.57 7.52
C TRP A 200 -10.84 -16.23 7.51
#